data_AF-A0A1B6KHX9-F1
#
_entry.id   AF-A0A1B6KHX9-F1
#
_cell.length_a   1.000
_cell.length_b   1.000
_cell.length_c   1.000
_cell.angle_alpha   90.00
_cell.angle_beta   90.00
_cell.angle_gamma   90.00
#
_symmetry.space_group_name_H-M   'P 1'
#
loop_
_entity.id
_entity.type
_entity.pdbx_description
1 polymer ?
#
loop_
_entity_poly.entity_id
_entity_poly.type
_entity_poly.pdbx_seq_one_letter_code
_entity_poly.pdbx_strand_id
1 'polypeptide(L)'
;PPSLQDKVGWPWTDCAPPSLGWGELWIGYSFIMHTDAGAEGAGQSLVSPGSCLREFRPTPFIECHGIGRCNYFTTAFSYWLATIEEYDQFRKPRQQTLKGKTQSLTRISRCAVCIRQKERKTATTGRAQYWRSDTQYWPRRNY
;
A
#
# COMPACT_ATOMS: atom_id res chain seq x y z
N PRO A 1 31.85 -24.31 1.98
CA PRO A 1 30.57 -24.44 1.27
C PRO A 1 29.38 -24.06 2.19
N PRO A 2 28.86 -22.83 2.10
CA PRO A 2 27.63 -22.45 2.78
C PRO A 2 26.41 -22.90 1.95
N SER A 3 25.67 -23.87 2.47
CA SER A 3 24.36 -24.36 2.02
C SER A 3 23.28 -23.28 2.21
N LEU A 4 22.67 -22.78 1.12
CA LEU A 4 21.32 -23.08 0.61
C LEU A 4 20.15 -22.70 1.56
N GLN A 5 19.46 -21.57 1.22
CA GLN A 5 18.14 -21.08 1.73
C GLN A 5 18.25 -20.38 3.10
N ASP A 6 18.29 -19.04 3.23
CA ASP A 6 17.08 -18.17 3.34
C ASP A 6 17.39 -16.67 3.12
N LYS A 7 18.11 -16.30 2.05
CA LYS A 7 17.98 -14.94 1.48
C LYS A 7 16.79 -14.88 0.51
N VAL A 8 15.65 -15.39 0.93
CA VAL A 8 14.37 -15.22 0.22
C VAL A 8 13.58 -14.20 1.01
N GLY A 9 13.49 -12.99 0.48
CA GLY A 9 12.68 -11.94 1.08
C GLY A 9 13.25 -10.59 0.71
N TRP A 10 12.78 -10.04 -0.39
CA TRP A 10 12.87 -8.62 -0.68
C TRP A 10 12.54 -7.81 0.59
N PRO A 11 13.13 -6.63 0.82
CA PRO A 11 12.61 -5.74 1.85
C PRO A 11 11.08 -5.69 1.74
N TRP A 12 10.34 -5.79 2.85
CA TRP A 12 8.86 -5.75 2.84
C TRP A 12 8.27 -4.51 2.15
N THR A 13 9.13 -3.55 1.83
CA THR A 13 8.86 -2.30 1.14
C THR A 13 8.95 -2.38 -0.38
N ASP A 14 9.41 -3.50 -0.95
CA ASP A 14 9.76 -3.60 -2.37
C ASP A 14 8.83 -4.56 -3.09
N CYS A 15 8.56 -4.26 -4.37
CA CYS A 15 7.81 -5.17 -5.22
C CYS A 15 8.58 -6.46 -5.49
N ALA A 16 7.83 -7.53 -5.83
CA ALA A 16 8.44 -8.70 -6.44
C ALA A 16 9.27 -8.27 -7.67
N PRO A 17 10.37 -8.98 -7.97
CA PRO A 17 11.31 -8.58 -9.01
C PRO A 17 10.67 -8.62 -10.40
N PRO A 18 11.22 -7.84 -11.36
CA PRO A 18 10.82 -7.90 -12.76
C PRO A 18 10.92 -9.30 -13.38
N SER A 19 11.82 -10.16 -12.89
CA SER A 19 11.91 -11.56 -13.33
C SER A 19 10.66 -12.39 -13.03
N LEU A 20 9.85 -11.99 -12.05
CA LEU A 20 8.54 -12.57 -11.75
C LEU A 20 7.38 -11.81 -12.43
N GLY A 21 7.70 -10.91 -13.36
CA GLY A 21 6.71 -10.14 -14.12
C GLY A 21 6.03 -9.03 -13.33
N TRP A 22 6.68 -8.48 -12.30
CA TRP A 22 6.16 -7.36 -11.52
C TRP A 22 6.95 -6.07 -11.79
N GLY A 23 6.24 -4.95 -11.86
CA GLY A 23 6.83 -3.61 -11.92
C GLY A 23 6.37 -2.78 -10.73
N GLU A 24 7.28 -2.00 -10.16
CA GLU A 24 6.94 -1.01 -9.15
C GLU A 24 6.28 0.20 -9.81
N LEU A 25 5.19 0.70 -9.21
CA LEU A 25 4.54 1.94 -9.60
C LEU A 25 4.94 3.10 -8.68
N TRP A 26 4.93 2.89 -7.36
CA TRP A 26 5.44 3.84 -6.38
C TRP A 26 5.67 3.21 -5.01
N ILE A 27 6.47 3.90 -4.19
CA ILE A 27 6.67 3.62 -2.77
C ILE A 27 5.98 4.71 -1.96
N GLY A 28 5.48 4.36 -0.78
CA GLY A 28 4.77 5.27 0.11
C GLY A 28 4.81 4.84 1.58
N TYR A 29 3.77 5.25 2.28
CA TYR A 29 3.51 4.99 3.70
C TYR A 29 2.16 4.30 3.86
N SER A 30 2.13 3.34 4.77
CA SER A 30 1.00 2.44 4.98
C SER A 30 -0.12 3.12 5.78
N PHE A 31 -1.12 3.64 5.09
CA PHE A 31 -2.33 4.28 5.62
C PHE A 31 -3.46 3.27 5.75
N ILE A 32 -4.12 3.24 6.91
CA ILE A 32 -5.16 2.25 7.21
C ILE A 32 -6.54 2.89 7.22
N MET A 33 -6.69 3.96 8.00
CA MET A 33 -7.98 4.55 8.30
C MET A 33 -7.84 6.00 8.77
N HIS A 34 -8.96 6.70 8.80
CA HIS A 34 -9.10 8.03 9.38
C HIS A 34 -10.43 8.14 10.11
N THR A 35 -10.52 9.10 11.02
CA THR A 35 -11.75 9.50 11.70
C THR A 35 -11.82 11.02 11.80
N ASP A 36 -13.02 11.58 11.85
CA ASP A 36 -13.23 13.02 12.11
C ASP A 36 -14.50 13.29 12.93
N ALA A 37 -15.41 14.16 12.47
CA ALA A 37 -16.63 14.52 13.17
C ALA A 37 -17.42 13.30 13.65
N GLY A 38 -17.77 13.29 14.94
CA GLY A 38 -18.52 12.19 15.56
C GLY A 38 -17.76 10.87 15.72
N ALA A 39 -16.43 10.86 15.51
CA ALA A 39 -15.61 9.66 15.41
C ALA A 39 -16.00 8.73 14.24
N GLU A 40 -16.79 9.25 13.30
CA GLU A 40 -17.06 8.58 12.03
C GLU A 40 -15.81 8.61 11.16
N GLY A 41 -15.65 7.56 10.35
CA GLY A 41 -14.42 7.38 9.60
C GLY A 41 -14.52 6.25 8.58
N ALA A 42 -13.51 6.19 7.71
CA ALA A 42 -13.40 5.13 6.73
C ALA A 42 -11.99 4.56 6.67
N GLY A 43 -11.91 3.28 6.30
CA GLY A 43 -10.67 2.55 6.12
C GLY A 43 -10.42 2.18 4.66
N GLN A 44 -9.19 1.75 4.38
CA GLN A 44 -8.80 1.16 3.10
C GLN A 44 -8.35 -0.29 3.33
N SER A 45 -8.59 -1.15 2.34
CA SER A 45 -8.00 -2.48 2.35
C SER A 45 -6.48 -2.39 2.22
N LEU A 46 -5.73 -3.13 3.03
CA LEU A 46 -4.26 -3.10 2.99
C LEU A 46 -3.68 -3.58 1.66
N VAL A 47 -4.42 -4.37 0.89
CA VAL A 47 -4.01 -4.83 -0.46
C VAL A 47 -4.38 -3.83 -1.56
N SER A 48 -5.17 -2.80 -1.25
CA SER A 48 -5.55 -1.75 -2.20
C SER A 48 -4.41 -0.75 -2.37
N PRO A 49 -4.15 -0.22 -3.58
CA PRO A 49 -3.19 0.87 -3.75
C PRO A 49 -3.53 2.12 -2.92
N GLY A 50 -4.81 2.29 -2.51
CA GLY A 50 -5.25 3.39 -1.65
C GLY A 50 -4.69 3.36 -0.23
N SER A 51 -4.20 2.21 0.25
CA SER A 51 -3.51 2.12 1.55
C SER A 51 -2.05 2.60 1.48
N CYS A 52 -1.52 2.92 0.30
CA CYS A 52 -0.11 3.28 0.13
C CYS A 52 0.08 4.70 -0.38
N LEU A 53 0.04 5.67 0.54
CA LEU A 53 0.17 7.10 0.21
C LEU A 53 1.63 7.50 -0.01
N ARG A 54 1.93 8.13 -1.15
CA ARG A 54 3.29 8.55 -1.52
C ARG A 54 3.93 9.54 -0.52
N GLU A 55 3.11 10.40 0.06
CA GLU A 55 3.54 11.39 1.05
C GLU A 55 2.86 11.14 2.38
N PHE A 56 3.65 11.10 3.45
CA PHE A 56 3.11 11.15 4.81
C PHE A 56 2.64 12.56 5.16
N ARG A 57 1.39 12.64 5.64
CA ARG A 57 0.78 13.84 6.24
C ARG A 57 0.03 13.44 7.52
N PRO A 58 0.20 14.15 8.65
CA PRO A 58 -0.56 13.85 9.87
C PRO A 58 -2.08 13.91 9.68
N THR A 59 -2.56 14.75 8.77
CA THR A 59 -3.97 14.87 8.38
C THR A 59 -4.06 14.86 6.84
N PRO A 60 -4.18 13.69 6.20
CA PRO A 60 -4.16 13.57 4.73
C PRO A 60 -5.51 13.89 4.06
N PHE A 61 -6.51 14.36 4.81
CA PHE A 61 -7.86 14.64 4.32
C PHE A 61 -8.38 15.96 4.89
N ILE A 62 -9.45 16.49 4.29
CA ILE A 62 -10.13 17.71 4.72
C ILE A 62 -11.64 17.43 4.81
N GLU A 63 -12.30 17.92 5.85
CA GLU A 63 -13.74 17.76 6.01
C GLU A 63 -14.46 18.93 5.33
N CYS A 64 -15.50 18.62 4.55
CA CYS A 64 -16.35 19.60 3.86
C CYS A 64 -17.81 19.42 4.27
N HIS A 65 -18.49 20.54 4.49
CA HIS A 65 -19.91 20.59 4.83
C HIS A 65 -20.76 20.95 3.61
N GLY A 66 -22.03 20.53 3.58
CA GLY A 66 -22.94 20.71 2.44
C GLY A 66 -23.19 22.16 2.00
N ILE A 67 -22.86 23.13 2.84
CA ILE A 67 -22.88 24.57 2.53
C ILE A 67 -21.64 25.06 1.76
N GLY A 68 -20.75 24.16 1.34
CA GLY A 68 -19.56 24.48 0.54
C GLY A 68 -18.37 24.99 1.34
N ARG A 69 -18.32 24.72 2.65
CA ARG A 69 -17.18 25.09 3.51
C ARG A 69 -16.35 23.85 3.84
N CYS A 70 -15.03 23.97 3.75
CA CYS A 70 -14.10 22.90 4.11
C CYS A 70 -13.09 23.40 5.15
N ASN A 71 -12.73 22.55 6.10
CA ASN A 71 -11.74 22.90 7.12
C ASN A 71 -10.98 21.67 7.64
N TYR A 72 -9.83 21.91 8.25
CA TYR A 72 -9.12 20.95 9.07
C TYR A 72 -9.58 21.10 10.52
N PHE A 73 -10.21 20.06 11.06
CA PHE A 73 -10.62 20.05 12.46
C PHE A 73 -9.60 19.33 13.33
N THR A 74 -9.54 19.69 14.61
CA THR A 74 -8.65 19.04 15.59
C THR A 74 -9.10 17.63 15.96
N THR A 75 -10.31 17.25 15.56
CA THR A 75 -10.89 15.91 15.67
C THR A 75 -10.42 14.97 14.56
N ALA A 76 -9.77 15.50 13.52
CA ALA A 76 -9.27 14.72 12.39
C ALA A 76 -8.05 13.87 12.81
N PHE A 77 -8.24 12.56 12.89
CA PHE A 77 -7.16 11.62 13.16
C PHE A 77 -6.88 10.74 11.94
N SER A 78 -5.60 10.45 11.72
CA SER A 78 -5.14 9.48 10.71
C SER A 78 -4.37 8.34 11.37
N TYR A 79 -4.57 7.14 10.87
CA TYR A 79 -3.99 5.91 11.41
C TYR A 79 -3.12 5.23 10.36
N TRP A 80 -1.90 4.90 10.78
CA TRP A 80 -0.86 4.36 9.93
C TRP A 80 -0.31 3.08 10.56
N LEU A 81 0.11 2.11 9.75
CA LEU A 81 0.77 0.91 10.29
C LEU A 81 2.10 1.31 10.94
N ALA A 82 2.39 0.75 12.11
CA ALA A 82 3.65 0.98 12.80
C ALA A 82 4.75 0.03 12.29
N THR A 83 6.02 0.44 12.41
CA THR A 83 7.15 -0.47 12.28
C THR A 83 7.31 -1.28 13.57
N ILE A 84 7.41 -2.61 13.43
CA ILE A 84 7.57 -3.55 14.53
C ILE A 84 8.79 -4.41 14.23
N GLU A 85 9.75 -4.43 15.16
CA GLU A 85 10.91 -5.31 15.06
C GLU A 85 10.49 -6.76 15.29
N GLU A 86 11.12 -7.71 14.60
CA GLU A 86 10.74 -9.13 14.63
C GLU A 86 10.70 -9.69 16.07
N TYR A 87 11.68 -9.33 16.90
CA TYR A 87 11.75 -9.78 18.29
C TYR A 87 10.72 -9.12 19.22
N ASP A 88 10.05 -8.04 18.79
CA ASP A 88 9.05 -7.28 19.56
C ASP A 88 7.60 -7.63 19.16
N GLN A 89 7.37 -8.46 18.13
CA GLN A 89 6.03 -8.79 17.61
C GLN A 89 5.06 -9.34 18.67
N PHE A 90 5.56 -10.15 19.60
CA PHE A 90 4.76 -10.79 20.66
C PHE A 90 5.01 -10.18 22.04
N ARG A 91 5.72 -9.07 22.10
CA ARG A 91 5.98 -8.34 23.36
C ARG A 91 4.97 -7.22 23.51
N LYS A 92 4.78 -6.78 24.76
CA LYS A 92 3.95 -5.60 25.04
C LYS A 92 4.52 -4.38 24.30
N PRO A 93 3.74 -3.70 23.44
CA PRO A 93 4.21 -2.53 22.72
C PRO A 93 4.63 -1.41 23.69
N ARG A 94 5.78 -0.78 23.41
CA ARG A 94 6.25 0.39 24.16
C ARG A 94 5.53 1.63 23.66
N GLN A 95 4.73 2.26 24.52
CA GLN A 95 4.04 3.50 24.20
C GLN A 95 5.06 4.63 23.94
N GLN A 96 4.84 5.38 22.85
CA GLN A 96 5.70 6.49 22.43
C GLN A 96 4.82 7.63 21.94
N THR A 97 5.20 8.86 22.27
CA THR A 97 4.61 10.07 21.67
C THR A 97 5.65 10.69 20.75
N LEU A 98 5.39 10.63 19.45
CA LEU A 98 6.30 11.16 18.43
C LEU A 98 5.88 12.58 18.08
N LYS A 99 6.83 13.51 18.10
CA LYS A 99 6.56 14.93 17.81
C LYS A 99 7.17 15.31 16.46
N GLY A 100 6.35 15.88 15.60
CA GLY A 100 6.76 16.37 14.30
C GLY A 100 7.02 15.25 13.28
N LYS A 101 7.13 15.67 12.00
CA LYS A 101 7.18 14.75 10.85
C LYS A 101 8.34 13.75 10.94
N THR A 102 9.56 14.23 11.22
CA THR A 102 10.77 13.39 11.21
C THR A 102 10.71 12.25 12.22
N GLN A 103 10.20 12.51 13.43
CA GLN A 103 10.07 11.48 14.45
C GLN A 103 8.95 10.48 14.11
N SER A 104 7.83 10.94 13.55
CA SER A 104 6.76 10.04 13.10
C SER A 104 7.26 9.08 12.01
N LEU A 105 8.06 9.56 11.06
CA LEU A 105 8.56 8.76 9.94
C LEU A 105 9.42 7.56 10.35
N THR A 106 10.02 7.54 11.54
CA THR A 106 10.82 6.39 12.01
C THR A 106 9.96 5.22 12.48
N ARG A 107 8.69 5.47 12.80
CA ARG A 107 7.75 4.47 13.32
C ARG A 107 6.61 4.15 12.37
N ILE A 108 6.52 4.82 11.21
CA ILE A 108 5.48 4.55 10.21
C ILE A 108 6.01 3.54 9.19
N SER A 109 5.24 2.47 8.99
CA SER A 109 5.49 1.43 8.02
C SER A 109 5.45 1.98 6.59
N ARG A 110 6.29 1.40 5.75
CA ARG A 110 6.45 1.72 4.33
C ARG A 110 5.74 0.66 3.49
N CYS A 111 5.40 1.00 2.26
CA CYS A 111 4.72 0.12 1.31
C CYS A 111 5.17 0.43 -0.12
N ALA A 112 5.00 -0.54 -1.02
CA ALA A 112 5.09 -0.34 -2.46
C ALA A 112 3.81 -0.81 -3.15
N VAL A 113 3.43 -0.10 -4.21
CA VAL A 113 2.36 -0.50 -5.10
C VAL A 113 2.96 -1.09 -6.36
N CYS A 114 2.52 -2.29 -6.69
CA CYS A 114 3.09 -3.10 -7.75
C CYS A 114 2.03 -3.42 -8.81
N ILE A 115 2.48 -3.55 -10.05
CA ILE A 115 1.66 -4.01 -11.16
C ILE A 115 2.26 -5.26 -11.80
N ARG A 116 1.42 -6.23 -12.15
CA ARG A 116 1.87 -7.37 -12.93
C ARG A 116 2.00 -6.96 -14.40
N GLN A 117 3.21 -6.98 -14.93
CA GLN A 117 3.49 -6.77 -16.34
C GLN A 117 2.99 -7.98 -17.12
N LYS A 118 2.17 -7.76 -18.16
CA LYS A 118 1.86 -8.81 -19.12
C LYS A 118 3.10 -9.02 -19.98
N GLU A 119 3.49 -10.28 -20.22
CA GLU A 119 4.55 -10.59 -21.17
C GLU A 119 4.21 -9.95 -22.52
N ARG A 120 5.03 -9.00 -22.95
CA ARG A 120 4.99 -8.54 -24.34
C ARG A 120 5.58 -9.67 -25.17
N LYS A 121 4.73 -10.48 -25.80
CA LYS A 121 5.18 -11.30 -26.93
C LYS A 121 5.78 -10.34 -27.95
N THR A 122 7.10 -10.34 -28.07
CA THR A 122 7.80 -9.59 -29.10
C THR A 122 7.28 -10.10 -30.44
N ALA A 123 6.57 -9.24 -31.17
CA ALA A 123 6.21 -9.50 -32.54
C ALA A 123 7.50 -9.50 -33.36
N THR A 124 8.16 -10.65 -33.43
CA THR A 124 9.21 -10.90 -34.40
C THR A 124 8.55 -10.90 -35.78
N THR A 125 8.74 -9.79 -36.48
CA THR A 125 8.79 -9.62 -37.93
C THR A 125 7.84 -10.49 -38.77
N GLY A 126 6.77 -9.87 -39.29
CA GLY A 126 6.17 -10.28 -40.56
C GLY A 126 5.20 -11.47 -40.54
N ARG A 127 4.13 -11.41 -39.76
CA ARG A 127 2.83 -12.00 -40.16
C ARG A 127 1.71 -11.39 -39.34
N ALA A 128 0.78 -10.72 -40.02
CA ALA A 128 -0.49 -10.32 -39.42
C ALA A 128 -1.18 -11.58 -38.87
N GLN A 129 -1.30 -11.68 -37.55
CA GLN A 129 -2.13 -12.70 -36.92
C GLN A 129 -3.16 -12.01 -36.04
N TYR A 130 -4.37 -12.03 -36.59
CA TYR A 130 -5.69 -11.90 -35.98
C TYR A 130 -5.72 -11.73 -34.46
N TRP A 131 -6.41 -10.68 -34.02
CA TRP A 131 -6.87 -10.50 -32.65
C TRP A 131 -7.60 -11.75 -32.17
N ARG A 132 -6.98 -12.54 -31.29
CA ARG A 132 -7.73 -13.44 -30.40
C ARG A 132 -8.12 -12.63 -29.17
N SER A 133 -9.39 -12.22 -29.16
CA SER A 133 -10.11 -11.78 -27.98
C SER A 133 -10.28 -12.98 -27.04
N ASP A 134 -9.37 -13.16 -26.08
CA ASP A 134 -9.61 -14.09 -24.97
C ASP A 134 -10.50 -13.41 -23.93
N THR A 135 -11.80 -13.41 -24.24
CA THR A 135 -12.84 -13.63 -23.23
C THR A 135 -12.59 -14.97 -22.55
N GLN A 136 -12.07 -14.97 -21.32
CA GLN A 136 -12.10 -16.17 -20.47
C GLN A 136 -12.44 -15.82 -19.02
N TYR A 137 -13.75 -15.84 -18.76
CA TYR A 137 -14.40 -16.46 -17.61
C TYR A 137 -13.82 -16.17 -16.21
N TRP A 138 -14.48 -15.26 -15.50
CA TRP A 138 -14.63 -15.36 -14.05
C TRP A 138 -15.56 -16.53 -13.73
N PRO A 139 -15.19 -17.52 -12.91
CA PRO A 139 -16.18 -18.42 -12.36
C PRO A 139 -17.01 -17.63 -11.34
N ARG A 140 -18.32 -17.48 -11.61
CA ARG A 140 -19.25 -17.11 -10.55
C ARG A 140 -19.12 -18.17 -9.45
N ARG A 141 -18.65 -17.78 -8.27
CA ARG A 141 -18.92 -18.55 -7.05
C ARG A 141 -20.36 -18.23 -6.65
N ASN A 142 -21.24 -19.21 -6.76
CA ASN A 142 -22.44 -19.23 -5.96
C ASN A 142 -22.02 -19.54 -4.52
N TYR A 143 -22.25 -18.58 -3.62
CA TYR A 143 -22.68 -18.79 -2.24
C TYR A 143 -23.69 -17.69 -1.94
#